data_AF-A0A376X2Z4-F1
#
_entry.id   AF-A0A376X2Z4-F1
#
_cell.length_a   1.000
_cell.length_b   1.000
_cell.length_c   1.000
_cell.angle_alpha   90.00
_cell.angle_beta   90.00
_cell.angle_gamma   90.00
#
_symmetry.space_group_name_H-M   'P 1'
#
loop_
_entity.id
_entity.type
_entity.pdbx_description
1 polymer ?
#
loop_
_entity_poly.entity_id
_entity_poly.type
_entity_poly.pdbx_seq_one_letter_code
_entity_poly.pdbx_strand_id
1 'polypeptide(L)'
;MTQANLSETLFKPRFKHPETSTLVRRFNHGAQPPVQSALDGKTIPHWYRMINRLMWIWRGIDPREILDVQARIVMSDAERTDDDLYDTVIGYRGGNWIYEWATQAMVWQQKACAEDDPQLSGRHWLHAATLYNIAAYPHLKGDDLAEQAQACQTAPMKRPLSVYRARCGRWSLPYPAVRPSPAFCICRKAMARSRRY
;
A
#
# COMPACT_ATOMS: atom_id res chain seq x y z
N MET A 1 -39.89 -18.07 6.24
CA MET A 1 -38.61 -17.50 6.69
C MET A 1 -37.51 -18.47 6.32
N THR A 2 -36.62 -18.08 5.41
CA THR A 2 -35.58 -18.97 4.84
C THR A 2 -34.47 -19.21 5.88
N GLN A 3 -34.34 -20.46 6.31
CA GLN A 3 -33.33 -20.95 7.24
C GLN A 3 -31.93 -20.72 6.64
N ALA A 4 -31.11 -19.88 7.27
CA ALA A 4 -29.76 -19.59 6.80
C ALA A 4 -28.90 -20.86 6.84
N ASN A 5 -28.34 -21.26 5.69
CA ASN A 5 -27.46 -22.41 5.58
C ASN A 5 -26.17 -22.17 6.38
N LEU A 6 -26.04 -22.87 7.51
CA LEU A 6 -24.91 -22.75 8.45
C LEU A 6 -23.55 -23.08 7.80
N SER A 7 -23.56 -23.92 6.76
CA SER A 7 -22.38 -24.23 5.95
C SER A 7 -21.85 -23.01 5.19
N GLU A 8 -22.70 -22.13 4.65
CA GLU A 8 -22.27 -20.92 3.95
C GLU A 8 -21.62 -19.90 4.90
N THR A 9 -22.02 -19.87 6.17
CA THR A 9 -21.34 -19.04 7.20
C THR A 9 -20.03 -19.63 7.68
N LEU A 10 -19.89 -20.97 7.72
CA LEU A 10 -18.70 -21.65 8.22
C LEU A 10 -17.57 -21.74 7.17
N PHE A 11 -17.94 -21.87 5.89
CA PHE A 11 -17.00 -21.99 4.77
C PHE A 11 -16.69 -20.68 4.05
N LYS A 12 -17.16 -19.53 4.54
CA LYS A 12 -16.64 -18.24 4.07
C LYS A 12 -15.15 -18.21 4.34
N PRO A 13 -14.28 -18.13 3.32
CA PRO A 13 -12.86 -18.01 3.54
C PRO A 13 -12.62 -16.72 4.32
N ARG A 14 -12.38 -16.85 5.63
CA ARG A 14 -11.94 -15.74 6.46
C ARG A 14 -10.49 -15.51 6.07
N PHE A 15 -10.30 -14.70 5.04
CA PHE A 15 -8.99 -14.17 4.67
C PHE A 15 -8.51 -13.29 5.82
N LYS A 16 -7.88 -13.93 6.82
CA LYS A 16 -7.10 -13.24 7.84
C LYS A 16 -5.80 -12.84 7.19
N HIS A 17 -5.83 -11.74 6.44
CA HIS A 17 -4.60 -11.14 5.96
C HIS A 17 -3.79 -10.68 7.19
N PRO A 18 -2.52 -11.11 7.33
CA PRO A 18 -1.66 -10.62 8.39
C PRO A 18 -1.57 -9.09 8.28
N GLU A 19 -1.66 -8.40 9.42
CA GLU A 19 -1.61 -6.95 9.44
C GLU A 19 -0.18 -6.47 9.13
N THR A 20 -0.05 -5.36 8.40
CA THR A 20 1.20 -4.88 7.81
C THR A 20 2.36 -4.73 8.82
N SER A 21 2.08 -4.34 10.08
CA SER A 21 3.12 -4.22 11.12
C SER A 21 3.69 -5.58 11.55
N THR A 22 2.91 -6.66 11.42
CA THR A 22 3.32 -8.03 11.78
C THR A 22 4.20 -8.72 10.74
N LEU A 23 4.21 -8.20 9.50
CA LEU A 23 4.91 -8.83 8.37
C LEU A 23 6.44 -8.77 8.50
N VAL A 24 6.97 -7.73 9.13
CA VAL A 24 8.40 -7.57 9.38
C VAL A 24 8.64 -7.77 10.87
N ARG A 25 9.16 -8.95 11.24
CA ARG A 25 9.65 -9.20 12.61
C ARG A 25 10.85 -8.28 12.90
N ARG A 26 10.61 -7.18 13.61
CA ARG A 26 11.69 -6.36 14.16
C ARG A 26 12.13 -7.00 15.47
N PHE A 27 13.39 -7.41 15.54
CA PHE A 27 13.97 -7.98 16.76
C PHE A 27 14.19 -6.94 17.88
N ASN A 28 14.01 -5.64 17.59
CA ASN A 28 14.03 -4.55 18.57
C ASN A 28 12.76 -3.69 18.42
N HIS A 29 11.88 -3.74 19.43
CA HIS A 29 10.79 -2.78 19.66
C HIS A 29 11.27 -1.52 20.39
N GLY A 30 12.58 -1.22 20.35
CA GLY A 30 13.13 -0.02 20.98
C GLY A 30 12.51 1.23 20.37
N ALA A 31 12.16 2.19 21.22
CA ALA A 31 11.64 3.50 20.83
C ALA A 31 12.46 4.05 19.66
N GLN A 32 11.82 4.16 18.49
CA GLN A 32 12.48 4.73 17.33
C GLN A 32 12.86 6.17 17.68
N PRO A 33 14.10 6.61 17.45
CA PRO A 33 14.47 7.99 17.70
C PRO A 33 13.49 8.89 16.93
N PRO A 34 13.01 10.00 17.53
CA PRO A 34 12.05 10.86 16.87
C PRO A 34 12.70 11.48 15.63
N VAL A 35 12.34 10.98 14.46
CA VAL A 35 12.78 11.54 13.18
C VAL A 35 11.80 12.65 12.83
N GLN A 36 12.31 13.86 12.67
CA GLN A 36 11.57 15.00 12.15
C GLN A 36 12.25 15.51 10.89
N SER A 37 11.82 15.03 9.73
CA SER A 37 12.20 15.61 8.44
C SER A 37 10.97 16.27 7.82
N ALA A 38 11.14 17.47 7.28
CA ALA A 38 10.05 18.20 6.62
C ALA A 38 9.55 17.45 5.37
N LEU A 39 10.43 16.70 4.69
CA LEU A 39 10.13 16.01 3.44
C LEU A 39 10.14 14.48 3.56
N ASP A 40 10.84 13.89 4.53
CA ASP A 40 10.89 12.42 4.69
C ASP A 40 9.82 11.89 5.65
N GLY A 41 9.10 12.78 6.34
CA GLY A 41 8.03 12.45 7.27
C GLY A 41 8.44 12.63 8.73
N LYS A 42 7.46 12.49 9.62
CA LYS A 42 7.64 12.61 11.07
C LYS A 42 7.22 11.31 11.74
N THR A 43 8.00 10.87 12.74
CA THR A 43 7.53 9.88 13.70
C THR A 43 6.46 10.55 14.55
N ILE A 44 5.19 10.32 14.22
CA ILE A 44 4.07 10.82 15.02
C ILE A 44 3.83 9.79 16.14
N PRO A 45 3.67 10.23 17.41
CA PRO A 45 3.31 9.33 18.49
C PRO A 45 2.06 8.50 18.13
N HIS A 46 2.06 7.22 18.52
CA HIS A 46 0.94 6.29 18.28
C HIS A 46 0.68 5.91 16.81
N TRP A 47 1.63 6.15 15.90
CA TRP A 47 1.58 5.64 14.53
C TRP A 47 2.77 4.71 14.26
N TYR A 48 2.50 3.52 13.75
CA TYR A 48 3.51 2.58 13.27
C TYR A 48 4.20 3.14 12.01
N ARG A 49 3.43 3.67 11.07
CA ARG A 49 3.94 4.28 9.83
C ARG A 49 4.46 5.70 10.07
N MET A 50 5.52 6.08 9.34
CA MET A 50 5.92 7.48 9.25
C MET A 50 4.88 8.26 8.44
N ILE A 51 4.32 9.28 9.07
CA ILE A 51 3.25 10.08 8.46
C ILE A 51 3.85 11.33 7.86
N ASN A 52 3.57 11.56 6.57
CA ASN A 52 4.09 12.69 5.82
C ASN A 52 2.97 13.52 5.19
N ARG A 53 2.18 14.18 6.06
CA ARG A 53 1.03 15.01 5.64
C ARG A 53 1.44 16.10 4.64
N LEU A 54 2.57 16.77 4.88
CA LEU A 54 3.02 17.86 4.02
C LEU A 54 3.32 17.36 2.60
N MET A 55 4.02 16.24 2.46
CA MET A 55 4.31 15.66 1.15
C MET A 55 3.03 15.19 0.43
N TRP A 56 2.04 14.67 1.15
CA TRP A 56 0.75 14.30 0.56
C TRP A 56 -0.03 15.52 0.07
N ILE A 57 -0.04 16.60 0.86
CA ILE A 57 -0.64 17.88 0.46
C ILE A 57 0.07 18.45 -0.76
N TRP A 58 1.40 18.38 -0.79
CA TRP A 58 2.19 18.84 -1.94
C TRP A 58 1.92 18.01 -3.21
N ARG A 59 1.54 16.73 -3.07
CA ARG A 59 1.06 15.87 -4.17
C ARG A 59 -0.38 16.16 -4.61
N GLY A 60 -1.04 17.14 -4.02
CA GLY A 60 -2.37 17.62 -4.41
C GLY A 60 -3.53 17.03 -3.63
N ILE A 61 -3.28 16.37 -2.49
CA ILE A 61 -4.33 15.82 -1.63
C ILE A 61 -4.82 16.91 -0.67
N ASP A 62 -6.14 17.06 -0.52
CA ASP A 62 -6.72 18.04 0.40
C ASP A 62 -6.35 17.67 1.86
N PRO A 63 -5.80 18.60 2.66
CA PRO A 63 -5.58 18.38 4.09
C PRO A 63 -6.80 17.84 4.83
N ARG A 64 -8.02 18.27 4.48
CA ARG A 64 -9.26 17.81 5.10
C ARG A 64 -9.49 16.33 4.87
N GLU A 65 -9.30 15.87 3.64
CA GLU A 65 -9.43 14.46 3.28
C GLU A 65 -8.42 13.58 4.02
N ILE A 66 -7.17 14.05 4.16
CA ILE A 66 -6.15 13.34 4.94
C ILE A 66 -6.60 13.19 6.40
N LEU A 67 -7.10 14.28 6.99
CA LEU A 67 -7.54 14.28 8.38
C LEU A 67 -8.79 13.41 8.59
N ASP A 68 -9.73 13.42 7.66
CA ASP A 68 -10.94 12.60 7.71
C ASP A 68 -10.59 11.10 7.70
N VAL A 69 -9.70 10.68 6.80
CA VAL A 69 -9.21 9.29 6.74
C VAL A 69 -8.49 8.91 8.03
N GLN A 70 -7.59 9.79 8.52
CA GLN A 70 -6.87 9.53 9.78
C GLN A 70 -7.80 9.48 10.98
N ALA A 71 -8.84 10.32 11.03
CA ALA A 71 -9.83 10.31 12.10
C ALA A 71 -10.60 8.97 12.11
N ARG A 72 -11.00 8.44 10.95
CA ARG A 72 -11.65 7.11 10.88
C ARG A 72 -10.77 5.98 11.41
N ILE A 73 -9.46 6.04 11.17
CA ILE A 73 -8.48 5.08 11.70
C ILE A 73 -8.37 5.20 13.23
N VAL A 74 -8.22 6.42 13.75
CA VAL A 74 -8.06 6.69 15.18
C VAL A 74 -9.33 6.33 15.96
N MET A 75 -10.50 6.69 15.43
CA MET A 75 -11.81 6.47 16.08
C MET A 75 -12.32 5.04 15.95
N SER A 76 -11.59 4.13 15.30
CA SER A 76 -12.02 2.74 15.18
C SER A 76 -11.89 2.00 16.51
N ASP A 77 -12.95 1.29 16.91
CA ASP A 77 -12.96 0.40 18.08
C ASP A 77 -12.55 -1.04 17.71
N ALA A 78 -12.04 -1.25 16.49
CA ALA A 78 -11.60 -2.57 16.04
C ALA A 78 -10.29 -3.02 16.72
N GLU A 79 -10.14 -4.33 16.86
CA GLU A 79 -8.95 -4.99 17.42
C GLU A 79 -7.68 -4.58 16.64
N ARG A 80 -6.64 -4.18 17.38
CA ARG A 80 -5.33 -3.76 16.87
C ARG A 80 -4.27 -4.80 17.22
N THR A 81 -3.22 -4.88 16.41
CA THR A 81 -2.04 -5.68 16.74
C THR A 81 -1.33 -5.12 17.96
N ASP A 82 -1.26 -3.79 18.04
CA ASP A 82 -0.68 -3.03 19.14
C ASP A 82 -1.66 -1.91 19.51
N ASP A 83 -2.21 -1.97 20.72
CA ASP A 83 -3.23 -1.03 21.19
C ASP A 83 -2.70 0.42 21.28
N ASP A 84 -1.38 0.60 21.42
CA ASP A 84 -0.76 1.93 21.44
C ASP A 84 -0.60 2.53 20.03
N LEU A 85 -0.82 1.76 18.95
CA LEU A 85 -0.59 2.16 17.56
C LEU A 85 -1.90 2.17 16.76
N TYR A 86 -2.38 3.35 16.41
CA TYR A 86 -3.68 3.55 15.76
C TYR A 86 -3.83 2.83 14.41
N ASP A 87 -2.77 2.75 13.61
CA ASP A 87 -2.78 2.23 12.23
C ASP A 87 -2.51 0.72 12.12
N THR A 88 -2.62 -0.01 13.23
CA THR A 88 -2.39 -1.46 13.31
C THR A 88 -3.68 -2.28 13.47
N VAL A 89 -4.83 -1.72 13.07
CA VAL A 89 -6.12 -2.44 13.07
C VAL A 89 -6.03 -3.70 12.21
N ILE A 90 -6.43 -4.84 12.78
CA ILE A 90 -6.23 -6.16 12.20
C ILE A 90 -7.28 -6.48 11.13
N GLY A 91 -6.80 -6.88 9.95
CA GLY A 91 -7.63 -7.34 8.84
C GLY A 91 -8.28 -6.22 8.03
N TYR A 92 -8.84 -6.57 6.87
CA TYR A 92 -9.41 -5.59 5.93
C TYR A 92 -10.83 -5.18 6.35
N ARG A 93 -10.91 -4.20 7.26
CA ARG A 93 -12.18 -3.67 7.83
C ARG A 93 -12.05 -2.19 8.19
N GLY A 94 -13.17 -1.58 8.59
CA GLY A 94 -13.20 -0.19 9.09
C GLY A 94 -12.15 0.07 10.17
N GLY A 95 -11.34 1.11 9.97
CA GLY A 95 -10.20 1.47 10.80
C GLY A 95 -8.84 0.92 10.33
N ASN A 96 -8.81 -0.09 9.46
CA ASN A 96 -7.55 -0.54 8.87
C ASN A 96 -6.99 0.51 7.91
N TRP A 97 -5.67 0.77 8.00
CA TRP A 97 -4.98 1.75 7.16
C TRP A 97 -5.29 1.57 5.67
N ILE A 98 -5.07 0.36 5.14
CA ILE A 98 -5.24 0.09 3.71
C ILE A 98 -6.72 0.21 3.33
N TYR A 99 -7.63 -0.29 4.17
CA TYR A 99 -9.06 -0.20 3.95
C TYR A 99 -9.55 1.24 3.84
N GLU A 100 -9.18 2.10 4.79
CA GLU A 100 -9.66 3.49 4.86
C GLU A 100 -9.14 4.33 3.69
N TRP A 101 -7.85 4.19 3.34
CA TRP A 101 -7.26 4.88 2.19
C TRP A 101 -7.77 4.33 0.85
N ALA A 102 -7.95 3.01 0.73
CA ALA A 102 -8.51 2.41 -0.49
C ALA A 102 -9.97 2.82 -0.69
N THR A 103 -10.77 2.86 0.37
CA THR A 103 -12.17 3.31 0.32
C THR A 103 -12.24 4.77 -0.13
N GLN A 104 -11.36 5.62 0.38
CA GLN A 104 -11.26 7.01 -0.07
C GLN A 104 -10.86 7.11 -1.56
N ALA A 105 -9.89 6.31 -2.00
CA ALA A 105 -9.47 6.24 -3.40
C ALA A 105 -10.61 5.76 -4.32
N MET A 106 -11.42 4.80 -3.86
CA MET A 106 -12.58 4.29 -4.61
C MET A 106 -13.63 5.37 -4.87
N VAL A 107 -13.86 6.29 -3.92
CA VAL A 107 -14.78 7.43 -4.14
C VAL A 107 -14.31 8.29 -5.31
N TRP A 108 -13.01 8.57 -5.41
CA TRP A 108 -12.46 9.33 -6.54
C TRP A 108 -12.46 8.55 -7.84
N GLN A 109 -12.22 7.25 -7.78
CA GLN A 109 -12.36 6.37 -8.94
C GLN A 109 -13.80 6.36 -9.47
N GLN A 110 -14.81 6.32 -8.60
CA GLN A 110 -16.21 6.41 -9.00
C GLN A 110 -16.53 7.77 -9.64
N LYS A 111 -16.08 8.88 -9.04
CA LYS A 111 -16.19 10.23 -9.63
C LYS A 111 -15.54 10.28 -11.01
N ALA A 112 -14.35 9.71 -11.16
CA ALA A 112 -13.64 9.67 -12.43
C ALA A 112 -14.35 8.83 -13.51
N CYS A 113 -15.14 7.83 -13.11
CA CYS A 113 -15.96 7.04 -14.03
C CYS A 113 -17.27 7.73 -14.41
N ALA A 114 -17.80 8.60 -13.56
CA ALA A 114 -19.04 9.35 -13.79
C ALA A 114 -18.82 10.66 -14.57
N GLU A 115 -17.58 11.13 -14.66
CA GLU A 115 -17.21 12.37 -15.34
C GLU A 115 -17.05 12.14 -16.85
N ASP A 116 -17.75 12.96 -17.65
CA ASP A 116 -17.71 12.90 -19.12
C ASP A 116 -16.49 13.65 -19.70
N ASP A 117 -16.02 14.70 -19.02
CA ASP A 117 -14.83 15.45 -19.43
C ASP A 117 -13.57 14.59 -19.24
N PRO A 118 -12.84 14.23 -20.33
CA PRO A 118 -11.62 13.43 -20.23
C PRO A 118 -10.55 14.09 -19.36
N GLN A 119 -10.38 15.40 -19.42
CA GLN A 119 -9.35 16.11 -18.67
C GLN A 119 -9.63 16.07 -17.17
N LEU A 120 -10.89 16.29 -16.76
CA LEU A 120 -11.30 16.19 -15.36
C LEU A 120 -11.29 14.75 -14.85
N SER A 121 -11.79 13.81 -15.65
CA SER A 121 -11.70 12.37 -15.36
C SER A 121 -10.25 11.94 -15.11
N GLY A 122 -9.31 12.36 -15.97
CA GLY A 122 -7.88 12.10 -15.80
C GLY A 122 -7.30 12.64 -14.48
N ARG A 123 -7.73 13.83 -14.04
CA ARG A 123 -7.32 14.41 -12.75
C ARG A 123 -7.87 13.61 -11.57
N HIS A 124 -9.13 13.20 -11.62
CA HIS A 124 -9.73 12.35 -10.60
C HIS A 124 -9.07 10.96 -10.52
N TRP A 125 -8.70 10.39 -11.67
CA TRP A 125 -7.93 9.14 -11.71
C TRP A 125 -6.53 9.29 -11.13
N LEU A 126 -5.83 10.39 -11.41
CA LEU A 126 -4.53 10.69 -10.80
C LEU A 126 -4.66 10.81 -9.28
N HIS A 127 -5.72 11.46 -8.80
CA HIS A 127 -6.01 11.59 -7.37
C HIS A 127 -6.33 10.25 -6.70
N ALA A 128 -7.12 9.40 -7.36
CA ALA A 128 -7.35 8.04 -6.87
C ALA A 128 -6.04 7.24 -6.79
N ALA A 129 -5.16 7.38 -7.79
CA ALA A 129 -3.86 6.70 -7.82
C ALA A 129 -2.92 7.18 -6.70
N THR A 130 -2.90 8.48 -6.36
CA THR A 130 -2.10 8.98 -5.24
C THR A 130 -2.61 8.43 -3.90
N LEU A 131 -3.92 8.31 -3.71
CA LEU A 131 -4.51 7.70 -2.51
C LEU A 131 -4.22 6.20 -2.41
N TYR A 132 -4.32 5.44 -3.49
CA TYR A 132 -3.91 4.03 -3.51
C TYR A 132 -2.42 3.83 -3.21
N ASN A 133 -1.57 4.78 -3.62
CA ASN A 133 -0.14 4.76 -3.26
C ASN A 133 0.05 4.88 -1.74
N ILE A 134 -0.66 5.81 -1.10
CA ILE A 134 -0.64 5.99 0.35
C ILE A 134 -1.19 4.75 1.06
N ALA A 135 -2.25 4.14 0.53
CA ALA A 135 -2.80 2.89 1.06
C ALA A 135 -1.74 1.78 1.09
N ALA A 136 -0.96 1.63 0.01
CA ALA A 136 0.08 0.61 -0.10
C ALA A 136 1.37 0.92 0.68
N TYR A 137 1.53 2.11 1.27
CA TYR A 137 2.72 2.49 2.01
C TYR A 137 2.90 1.62 3.29
N PRO A 138 4.11 1.11 3.59
CA PRO A 138 5.43 1.42 3.00
C PRO A 138 5.90 0.44 1.91
N HIS A 139 4.98 -0.23 1.20
CA HIS A 139 5.26 -1.18 0.11
C HIS A 139 6.08 -2.40 0.55
N LEU A 140 5.63 -3.05 1.62
CA LEU A 140 6.23 -4.30 2.09
C LEU A 140 5.90 -5.45 1.12
N LYS A 141 6.92 -6.22 0.75
CA LYS A 141 6.72 -7.43 -0.06
C LYS A 141 6.06 -8.53 0.78
N GLY A 142 5.03 -9.17 0.24
CA GLY A 142 4.24 -10.17 0.98
C GLY A 142 3.06 -9.60 1.77
N ASP A 143 2.76 -8.31 1.60
CA ASP A 143 1.48 -7.73 2.02
C ASP A 143 0.50 -7.81 0.83
N ASP A 144 -0.35 -8.85 0.83
CA ASP A 144 -1.34 -9.07 -0.23
C ASP A 144 -2.26 -7.84 -0.44
N LEU A 145 -2.61 -7.13 0.64
CA LEU A 145 -3.49 -5.97 0.58
C LEU A 145 -2.78 -4.76 -0.03
N ALA A 146 -1.51 -4.55 0.31
CA ALA A 146 -0.71 -3.49 -0.29
C ALA A 146 -0.42 -3.76 -1.79
N GLU A 147 -0.19 -5.02 -2.17
CA GLU A 147 0.00 -5.42 -3.56
C GLU A 147 -1.28 -5.19 -4.38
N GLN A 148 -2.45 -5.49 -3.82
CA GLN A 148 -3.75 -5.17 -4.43
C GLN A 148 -3.94 -3.65 -4.62
N ALA A 149 -3.65 -2.85 -3.58
CA ALA A 149 -3.74 -1.39 -3.67
C ALA A 149 -2.78 -0.84 -4.74
N GLN A 150 -1.56 -1.38 -4.85
CA GLN A 150 -0.60 -1.01 -5.88
C GLN A 150 -1.06 -1.41 -7.30
N ALA A 151 -1.74 -2.55 -7.44
CA ALA A 151 -2.36 -2.93 -8.70
C ALA A 151 -3.45 -1.91 -9.11
N CYS A 152 -4.31 -1.51 -8.17
CA CYS A 152 -5.34 -0.48 -8.38
C CYS A 152 -4.74 0.89 -8.73
N GLN A 153 -3.61 1.28 -8.14
CA GLN A 153 -2.89 2.51 -8.48
C GLN A 153 -2.48 2.55 -9.97
N THR A 154 -2.02 1.42 -10.53
CA THR A 154 -1.51 1.39 -11.91
C THR A 154 -2.59 1.18 -12.97
N ALA A 155 -3.79 0.74 -12.57
CA ALA A 155 -4.92 0.50 -13.45
C ALA A 155 -5.36 1.73 -14.29
N PRO A 156 -5.49 2.96 -13.74
CA PRO A 156 -5.87 4.14 -14.53
C PRO A 156 -4.88 4.45 -15.67
N MET A 157 -3.59 4.18 -15.44
CA MET A 157 -2.53 4.45 -16.42
C MET A 157 -2.51 3.43 -17.58
N LYS A 158 -3.35 2.39 -17.53
CA LYS A 158 -3.56 1.42 -18.62
C LYS A 158 -4.72 1.82 -19.55
N ARG A 159 -5.52 2.82 -19.18
CA ARG A 159 -6.59 3.36 -20.04
C ARG A 159 -5.97 4.21 -21.17
N PRO A 160 -6.62 4.31 -22.35
CA PRO A 160 -6.05 5.00 -23.50
C PRO A 160 -5.61 6.43 -23.15
N LEU A 161 -4.37 6.75 -23.54
CA LEU A 161 -3.64 7.98 -23.23
C LEU A 161 -4.24 9.26 -23.85
N SER A 162 -5.33 9.16 -24.62
CA SER A 162 -6.03 10.31 -25.20
C SER A 162 -6.67 11.23 -24.16
N VAL A 163 -6.73 10.78 -22.90
CA VAL A 163 -7.35 11.49 -21.76
C VAL A 163 -6.40 12.51 -21.12
N TYR A 164 -5.09 12.41 -21.35
CA TYR A 164 -4.09 13.27 -20.68
C TYR A 164 -3.46 14.29 -21.64
N ARG A 165 -3.36 15.55 -21.20
CA ARG A 165 -2.76 16.67 -21.97
C ARG A 165 -1.27 16.44 -22.29
N ALA A 166 -0.56 15.67 -21.46
CA ALA A 166 0.81 15.24 -21.70
C ALA A 166 0.83 13.74 -22.07
N ARG A 167 1.54 13.39 -23.15
CA ARG A 167 1.66 12.00 -23.61
C ARG A 167 2.62 11.23 -22.68
N CYS A 168 2.07 10.46 -21.75
CA CYS A 168 2.86 9.60 -20.85
C CYS A 168 2.95 8.16 -21.41
N GLY A 169 3.96 7.86 -22.22
CA GLY A 169 4.14 6.51 -22.77
C GLY A 169 4.65 5.50 -21.72
N ARG A 170 4.02 4.32 -21.62
CA ARG A 170 4.59 3.19 -20.87
C ARG A 170 5.58 2.45 -21.76
N TRP A 171 6.85 2.49 -21.40
CA TRP A 171 7.92 1.77 -22.09
C TRP A 171 8.36 0.58 -21.25
N SER A 172 8.35 -0.62 -21.83
CA SER A 172 9.00 -1.79 -21.25
C SER A 172 10.41 -1.87 -21.80
N LEU A 173 11.38 -1.37 -21.03
CA LEU A 173 12.79 -1.51 -21.38
C LEU A 173 13.24 -2.95 -21.06
N PRO A 174 13.74 -3.72 -22.05
CA PRO A 174 14.30 -5.03 -21.78
C PRO A 174 15.60 -4.85 -21.00
N TYR A 175 15.56 -5.04 -19.68
CA TYR A 175 16.77 -5.13 -18.88
C TYR A 175 17.37 -6.53 -19.05
N PRO A 176 18.66 -6.66 -19.39
CA PRO A 176 19.30 -7.95 -19.44
C PRO A 176 19.22 -8.58 -18.04
N ALA A 177 18.68 -9.80 -17.97
CA ALA A 177 18.77 -10.60 -16.76
C ALA A 177 20.23 -10.60 -16.31
N VAL A 178 20.49 -10.17 -15.07
CA VAL A 178 21.81 -10.19 -14.46
C VAL A 178 22.32 -11.63 -14.58
N ARG A 179 23.18 -11.90 -15.57
CA ARG A 179 23.93 -13.15 -15.62
C ARG A 179 24.76 -13.13 -14.33
N PRO A 180 24.68 -14.14 -13.46
CA PRO A 180 25.56 -14.19 -12.30
C PRO A 180 27.00 -14.08 -12.83
N SER A 181 27.74 -13.11 -12.30
CA SER A 181 29.10 -12.81 -12.70
C SER A 181 29.93 -14.11 -12.69
N PRO A 182 30.80 -14.38 -13.68
CA PRO A 182 31.57 -15.63 -13.75
C PRO A 182 32.44 -15.88 -12.50
N ALA A 183 32.71 -14.85 -11.68
CA ALA A 183 33.36 -14.97 -10.37
C ALA A 183 32.58 -15.87 -9.38
N PHE A 184 31.25 -15.93 -9.45
CA PHE A 184 30.44 -16.80 -8.58
C PHE A 184 30.54 -18.29 -8.97
N CYS A 185 30.82 -18.59 -10.24
CA CYS A 185 30.98 -19.96 -10.73
C CYS A 185 32.33 -20.59 -10.34
N ILE A 186 33.38 -19.78 -10.20
CA ILE A 186 34.72 -20.26 -9.81
C ILE A 186 34.72 -20.70 -8.35
N CYS A 187 34.04 -19.98 -7.45
CA CYS A 187 33.99 -20.31 -6.03
C CYS A 187 33.24 -21.63 -5.74
N ARG A 188 32.18 -21.96 -6.51
CA ARG A 188 31.47 -23.25 -6.38
C ARG A 188 32.28 -24.45 -6.86
N LYS A 189 33.10 -24.30 -7.92
CA LYS A 189 33.98 -25.38 -8.39
C LYS A 189 35.15 -25.64 -7.44
N ALA A 190 35.68 -24.61 -6.78
CA ALA A 190 36.75 -24.76 -5.79
C ALA A 190 36.26 -25.49 -4.52
N MET A 191 35.07 -25.17 -4.00
CA MET A 191 34.53 -25.85 -2.81
C MET A 191 34.11 -27.32 -3.06
N ALA A 192 33.72 -27.69 -4.28
CA ALA A 192 33.37 -29.08 -4.60
C ALA A 192 34.59 -30.01 -4.72
N ARG A 193 35.80 -29.46 -4.94
CA ARG A 193 37.04 -30.23 -5.05
C ARG A 193 37.74 -30.46 -3.70
N SER A 194 37.40 -29.68 -2.67
CA SER A 194 37.94 -29.79 -1.30
C SER A 194 37.24 -30.83 -0.42
N ARG A 195 36.17 -31.50 -0.89
CA ARG A 195 35.46 -32.56 -0.15
C ARG A 195 35.77 -33.98 -0.62
N ARG A 196 36.84 -34.14 -1.42
CA ARG A 196 37.38 -35.45 -1.81
C ARG A 196 38.87 -35.48 -1.53
N TYR A 197 39.22 -35.39 -0.25
CA TYR A 197 40.39 -35.98 0.38
C TYR A 197 40.04 -36.21 1.85
#